data_AF-A0A916MI06-F1
#
_entry.id   AF-A0A916MI06-F1
#
_cell.length_a   1.000
_cell.length_b   1.000
_cell.length_c   1.000
_cell.angle_alpha   90.00
_cell.angle_beta   90.00
_cell.angle_gamma   90.00
#
_symmetry.space_group_name_H-M   'P 1'
#
loop_
_entity.id
_entity.type
_entity.pdbx_description
1 polymer ?
#
loop_
_entity_poly.entity_id
_entity_poly.type
_entity_poly.pdbx_seq_one_letter_code
_entity_poly.pdbx_strand_id
1 'polypeptide(L)'
;ARAAGVPIVTEVPALRASDLAIDALLGIGAARPPDGALADCIATLNGLPCPVLAIDVPSGLDAARGRALGAPCVIAQHTLALLSLKPGLFTGSGRDHAGTVWIDDLAVGDASHAPAAWLCGSELGVSETRAHAQHKGSFGDVAIVGGAPGMGGAALLAARAAHAAGAGRVYVEMLDEHAPSVLDPMRPELMFRASWHQSDEATLAHSTVVCGCGGGDAVRALLPRLLSAAGQLVLDADALNTIAADSALQNLLRARAARQRLTVLTPHPLEAARLLASDTARVQNDRLAAAQALAERFSCVVLLKGSGSVIAAPQRAPWINSTGSAALASAGTGDVLAGWLGGLWAQQPEAASSVEGAQRVACAAAFQHGLAADRSGMPVMLAGDLIGHLHAAR
;
A
#
# COMPACT_ATOMS: atom_id res chain seq x y z
N ALA A 1 34.95 -19.42 -10.75
CA ALA A 1 36.05 -18.54 -11.16
C ALA A 1 37.31 -19.32 -11.57
N ARG A 2 38.12 -19.86 -10.63
CA ARG A 2 39.38 -20.56 -10.95
C ARG A 2 39.22 -21.71 -11.95
N ALA A 3 38.24 -22.59 -11.73
CA ALA A 3 37.95 -23.71 -12.63
C ALA A 3 37.47 -23.27 -14.03
N ALA A 4 36.92 -22.05 -14.14
CA ALA A 4 36.46 -21.47 -15.40
C ALA A 4 37.52 -20.58 -16.06
N GLY A 5 38.76 -20.56 -15.56
CA GLY A 5 39.85 -19.74 -16.11
C GLY A 5 39.68 -18.24 -15.94
N VAL A 6 38.74 -17.79 -15.09
CA VAL A 6 38.49 -16.36 -14.88
C VAL A 6 39.66 -15.74 -14.09
N PRO A 7 40.33 -14.71 -14.61
CA PRO A 7 41.39 -14.01 -13.89
C PRO A 7 40.86 -13.45 -12.56
N ILE A 8 41.59 -13.68 -11.47
CA ILE A 8 41.27 -13.13 -10.15
C ILE A 8 42.25 -12.00 -9.88
N VAL A 9 41.73 -10.78 -9.81
CA VAL A 9 42.48 -9.58 -9.47
C VAL A 9 42.00 -9.02 -8.14
N THR A 10 42.89 -8.38 -7.40
CA THR A 10 42.59 -7.72 -6.12
C THR A 10 42.44 -6.21 -6.26
N GLU A 11 42.79 -5.65 -7.41
CA GLU A 11 42.65 -4.23 -7.72
C GLU A 11 41.59 -4.04 -8.80
N VAL A 12 40.75 -3.03 -8.63
CA VAL A 12 39.75 -2.64 -9.63
C VAL A 12 40.48 -1.88 -10.75
N PRO A 13 40.37 -2.33 -12.02
CA PRO A 13 40.98 -1.61 -13.14
C PRO A 13 40.34 -0.23 -13.34
N ALA A 14 40.98 0.64 -14.13
CA ALA A 14 40.37 1.91 -14.50
C ALA A 14 39.09 1.68 -15.33
N LEU A 15 37.93 1.94 -14.74
CA LEU A 15 36.61 1.79 -15.36
C LEU A 15 36.09 3.10 -15.96
N ARG A 16 35.33 2.98 -17.04
CA ARG A 16 34.60 4.05 -17.72
C ARG A 16 33.11 3.89 -17.45
N ALA A 17 32.33 4.95 -17.67
CA ALA A 17 30.87 4.91 -17.50
C ALA A 17 30.15 3.89 -18.40
N SER A 18 30.79 3.44 -19.49
CA SER A 18 30.27 2.40 -20.40
C SER A 18 30.50 0.96 -19.91
N ASP A 19 31.29 0.77 -18.86
CA ASP A 19 31.56 -0.56 -18.30
C ASP A 19 30.42 -1.02 -17.39
N LEU A 20 30.49 -2.25 -16.90
CA LEU A 20 29.52 -2.81 -15.97
C LEU A 20 30.24 -3.50 -14.81
N ALA A 21 29.90 -3.10 -13.59
CA ALA A 21 30.31 -3.81 -12.39
C ALA A 21 29.24 -4.85 -12.01
N ILE A 22 29.67 -6.05 -11.64
CA ILE A 22 28.76 -7.12 -11.22
C ILE A 22 28.97 -7.38 -9.74
N ASP A 23 27.94 -7.11 -8.95
CA ASP A 23 27.87 -7.52 -7.55
C ASP A 23 27.38 -8.98 -7.46
N ALA A 24 28.32 -9.86 -7.12
CA ALA A 24 28.05 -11.26 -6.80
C ALA A 24 28.79 -11.66 -5.51
N LEU A 25 28.90 -10.72 -4.54
CA LEU A 25 29.65 -10.95 -3.30
C LEU A 25 28.85 -11.79 -2.30
N LEU A 26 27.57 -11.45 -2.09
CA LEU A 26 26.66 -12.08 -1.14
C LEU A 26 25.26 -12.21 -1.77
N GLY A 27 24.54 -13.29 -1.43
CA GLY A 27 23.14 -13.49 -1.83
C GLY A 27 22.23 -13.73 -0.63
N ILE A 28 21.17 -14.51 -0.81
CA ILE A 28 20.15 -14.79 0.23
C ILE A 28 20.66 -15.40 1.54
N GLY A 29 21.87 -15.96 1.57
CA GLY A 29 22.49 -16.52 2.78
C GLY A 29 23.03 -15.47 3.76
N ALA A 30 23.07 -14.19 3.37
CA ALA A 30 23.56 -13.12 4.24
C ALA A 30 22.56 -12.80 5.37
N ALA A 31 23.02 -12.92 6.61
CA ALA A 31 22.24 -12.61 7.81
C ALA A 31 22.91 -11.58 8.73
N ARG A 32 24.15 -11.18 8.43
CA ARG A 32 24.95 -10.24 9.22
C ARG A 32 25.46 -9.11 8.32
N PRO A 33 25.68 -7.90 8.89
CA PRO A 33 26.34 -6.82 8.17
C PRO A 33 27.65 -7.31 7.54
N PRO A 34 27.95 -6.95 6.28
CA PRO A 34 29.27 -7.17 5.70
C PRO A 34 30.34 -6.41 6.50
N ASP A 35 31.51 -7.02 6.69
CA ASP A 35 32.65 -6.45 7.42
C ASP A 35 33.97 -6.70 6.67
N GLY A 36 35.04 -6.03 7.15
CA GLY A 36 36.38 -6.13 6.58
C GLY A 36 36.43 -5.96 5.06
N ALA A 37 37.11 -6.87 4.38
CA ALA A 37 37.29 -6.83 2.93
C ALA A 37 35.97 -6.82 2.14
N LEU A 38 34.88 -7.43 2.66
CA LEU A 38 33.58 -7.38 1.98
C LEU A 38 32.98 -5.97 2.05
N ALA A 39 33.08 -5.31 3.20
CA ALA A 39 32.63 -3.93 3.34
C ALA A 39 33.44 -2.97 2.44
N ASP A 40 34.75 -3.18 2.33
CA ASP A 40 35.63 -2.39 1.46
C ASP A 40 35.27 -2.58 -0.03
N CYS A 41 34.97 -3.82 -0.45
CA CYS A 41 34.48 -4.12 -1.80
C CYS A 41 33.15 -3.42 -2.10
N ILE A 42 32.20 -3.44 -1.15
CA ILE A 42 30.90 -2.78 -1.30
C ILE A 42 31.07 -1.26 -1.41
N ALA A 43 31.92 -0.67 -0.57
CA ALA A 43 32.24 0.76 -0.65
C ALA A 43 32.87 1.12 -2.01
N THR A 44 33.74 0.25 -2.52
CA THR A 44 34.35 0.41 -3.85
C THR A 44 33.28 0.36 -4.95
N LEU A 45 32.41 -0.65 -4.95
CA LEU A 45 31.32 -0.81 -5.92
C LEU A 45 30.41 0.43 -5.97
N ASN A 46 29.99 0.94 -4.81
CA ASN A 46 29.12 2.11 -4.71
C ASN A 46 29.79 3.41 -5.20
N GLY A 47 31.13 3.45 -5.26
CA GLY A 47 31.91 4.59 -5.73
C GLY A 47 32.32 4.53 -7.21
N LEU A 48 31.96 3.46 -7.94
CA LEU A 48 32.36 3.29 -9.34
C LEU A 48 31.64 4.29 -10.26
N PRO A 49 32.27 4.72 -11.36
CA PRO A 49 31.66 5.62 -12.34
C PRO A 49 30.70 4.91 -13.31
N CYS A 50 30.50 3.60 -13.16
CA CYS A 50 29.74 2.74 -14.05
C CYS A 50 28.55 2.09 -13.31
N PRO A 51 27.52 1.61 -14.04
CA PRO A 51 26.42 0.90 -13.42
C PRO A 51 26.87 -0.40 -12.73
N VAL A 52 26.19 -0.72 -11.64
CA VAL A 52 26.30 -1.95 -10.86
C VAL A 52 25.06 -2.82 -11.14
N LEU A 53 25.31 -4.05 -11.57
CA LEU A 53 24.33 -5.13 -11.66
C LEU A 53 24.51 -6.08 -10.46
N ALA A 54 23.52 -6.14 -9.57
CA ALA A 54 23.48 -7.14 -8.51
C ALA A 54 22.93 -8.48 -9.03
N ILE A 55 23.58 -9.57 -8.65
CA ILE A 55 23.12 -10.93 -8.92
C ILE A 55 22.35 -11.44 -7.72
N ASP A 56 21.12 -11.86 -7.96
CA ASP A 56 20.13 -12.31 -7.00
C ASP A 56 19.58 -11.22 -6.05
N VAL A 57 20.44 -10.64 -5.21
CA VAL A 57 20.11 -9.59 -4.25
C VAL A 57 21.35 -8.69 -4.04
N PRO A 58 21.22 -7.36 -3.97
CA PRO A 58 22.34 -6.47 -3.63
C PRO A 58 23.04 -6.90 -2.33
N SER A 59 24.36 -7.05 -2.37
CA SER A 59 25.16 -7.49 -1.24
C SER A 59 25.00 -6.54 -0.05
N GLY A 60 24.64 -7.10 1.11
CA GLY A 60 24.34 -6.35 2.32
C GLY A 60 22.85 -6.04 2.53
N LEU A 61 21.97 -6.40 1.60
CA LEU A 61 20.51 -6.26 1.76
C LEU A 61 19.88 -7.52 2.38
N ASP A 62 18.96 -7.34 3.34
CA ASP A 62 18.11 -8.42 3.85
C ASP A 62 17.08 -8.82 2.78
N ALA A 63 17.31 -9.97 2.13
CA ALA A 63 16.48 -10.49 1.05
C ALA A 63 15.00 -10.69 1.41
N ALA A 64 14.67 -10.90 2.69
CA ALA A 64 13.30 -11.12 3.13
C ALA A 64 12.60 -9.81 3.54
N ARG A 65 13.35 -8.87 4.12
CA ARG A 65 12.77 -7.69 4.79
C ARG A 65 13.02 -6.36 4.12
N GLY A 66 13.98 -6.28 3.19
CA GLY A 66 14.25 -5.06 2.43
C GLY A 66 14.86 -3.94 3.27
N ARG A 67 15.60 -4.30 4.32
CA ARG A 67 16.45 -3.38 5.09
C ARG A 67 17.92 -3.70 4.81
N ALA A 68 18.78 -2.70 4.83
CA ALA A 68 20.22 -2.95 4.86
C ALA A 68 20.60 -3.69 6.16
N LEU A 69 21.46 -4.71 6.06
CA LEU A 69 21.96 -5.45 7.23
C LEU A 69 22.94 -4.62 8.06
N GLY A 70 23.55 -3.60 7.46
CA GLY A 70 24.37 -2.56 8.09
C GLY A 70 24.72 -1.46 7.09
N ALA A 71 25.65 -0.57 7.44
CA ALA A 71 26.04 0.54 6.57
C ALA A 71 26.60 0.07 5.20
N PRO A 72 27.39 -1.00 5.11
CA PRO A 72 27.81 -1.55 3.81
C PRO A 72 26.66 -2.30 3.15
N CYS A 73 26.04 -1.67 2.16
CA CYS A 73 25.04 -2.28 1.29
C CYS A 73 25.20 -1.73 -0.13
N VAL A 74 25.20 -2.61 -1.12
CA VAL A 74 25.34 -2.24 -2.53
C VAL A 74 24.10 -1.44 -2.97
N ILE A 75 24.33 -0.37 -3.74
CA ILE A 75 23.29 0.40 -4.43
C ILE A 75 23.40 0.05 -5.91
N ALA A 76 22.54 -0.84 -6.39
CA ALA A 76 22.57 -1.32 -7.77
C ALA A 76 21.60 -0.54 -8.66
N GLN A 77 21.99 -0.29 -9.90
CA GLN A 77 21.09 0.25 -10.93
C GLN A 77 20.19 -0.85 -11.50
N HIS A 78 20.68 -2.09 -11.48
CA HIS A 78 19.95 -3.27 -11.93
C HIS A 78 20.16 -4.43 -10.96
N THR A 79 19.14 -5.25 -10.76
CA THR A 79 19.25 -6.53 -10.04
C THR A 79 18.67 -7.65 -10.91
N LEU A 80 19.43 -8.71 -11.14
CA LEU A 80 18.95 -9.94 -11.76
C LEU A 80 18.61 -10.96 -10.67
N ALA A 81 17.35 -11.01 -10.25
CA ALA A 81 16.86 -12.00 -9.30
C ALA A 81 16.84 -13.39 -9.95
N LEU A 82 17.36 -14.41 -9.26
CA LEU A 82 17.46 -15.77 -9.77
C LEU A 82 16.42 -16.68 -9.10
N LEU A 83 15.80 -17.59 -9.85
CA LEU A 83 14.76 -18.55 -9.42
C LEU A 83 13.42 -17.93 -8.98
N SER A 84 13.46 -16.85 -8.19
CA SER A 84 12.28 -16.17 -7.67
C SER A 84 12.59 -14.74 -7.27
N LEU A 85 11.54 -13.92 -7.19
CA LEU A 85 11.61 -12.58 -6.62
C LEU A 85 11.75 -12.64 -5.10
N LYS A 86 12.65 -11.81 -4.55
CA LYS A 86 12.87 -11.70 -3.11
C LYS A 86 12.06 -10.51 -2.58
N PRO A 87 11.20 -10.67 -1.55
CA PRO A 87 10.39 -9.57 -1.02
C PRO A 87 11.20 -8.32 -0.66
N GLY A 88 12.42 -8.51 -0.17
CA GLY A 88 13.32 -7.44 0.21
C GLY A 88 13.74 -6.51 -0.94
N LEU A 89 13.62 -6.93 -2.20
CA LEU A 89 13.88 -6.05 -3.35
C LEU A 89 12.78 -5.00 -3.56
N PHE A 90 11.60 -5.23 -2.98
CA PHE A 90 10.38 -4.46 -3.29
C PHE A 90 9.78 -3.75 -2.07
N THR A 91 10.46 -3.73 -0.92
CA THR A 91 9.95 -3.09 0.30
C THR A 91 11.03 -2.32 1.04
N GLY A 92 10.62 -1.31 1.80
CA GLY A 92 11.53 -0.53 2.63
C GLY A 92 12.63 0.16 1.82
N SER A 93 13.85 0.16 2.36
CA SER A 93 15.03 0.71 1.69
C SER A 93 15.54 -0.20 0.58
N GLY A 94 15.11 -1.45 0.51
CA GLY A 94 15.53 -2.38 -0.54
C GLY A 94 15.19 -1.89 -1.95
N ARG A 95 14.12 -1.10 -2.11
CA ARG A 95 13.79 -0.41 -3.37
C ARG A 95 14.85 0.62 -3.78
N ASP A 96 15.53 1.24 -2.82
CA ASP A 96 16.62 2.18 -3.08
C ASP A 96 17.93 1.47 -3.46
N HIS A 97 18.06 0.18 -3.11
CA HIS A 97 19.25 -0.64 -3.39
C HIS A 97 19.14 -1.52 -4.63
N ALA A 98 17.92 -1.89 -5.03
CA ALA A 98 17.68 -2.92 -6.05
C ALA A 98 17.61 -2.39 -7.49
N GLY A 99 17.36 -1.09 -7.68
CA GLY A 99 17.20 -0.50 -9.00
C GLY A 99 16.10 -1.18 -9.82
N THR A 100 16.33 -1.36 -11.12
CA THR A 100 15.42 -2.15 -11.97
C THR A 100 15.65 -3.64 -11.75
N VAL A 101 14.63 -4.34 -11.29
CA VAL A 101 14.68 -5.78 -11.01
C VAL A 101 14.21 -6.59 -12.21
N TRP A 102 15.03 -7.55 -12.61
CA TRP A 102 14.76 -8.57 -13.61
C TRP A 102 14.66 -9.92 -12.92
N ILE A 103 13.97 -10.88 -13.53
CA ILE A 103 13.92 -12.27 -13.04
C ILE A 103 14.42 -13.22 -14.12
N ASP A 104 15.25 -14.18 -13.72
CA ASP A 104 15.57 -15.38 -14.48
C ASP A 104 15.21 -16.59 -13.61
N ASP A 105 14.21 -17.37 -14.05
CA ASP A 105 13.76 -18.57 -13.35
C ASP A 105 14.71 -19.76 -13.51
N LEU A 106 15.80 -19.59 -14.27
CA LEU A 106 16.81 -20.59 -14.60
C LEU A 106 16.22 -21.86 -15.24
N ALA A 107 15.03 -21.75 -15.85
CA ALA A 107 14.22 -22.87 -16.33
C ALA A 107 14.00 -23.95 -15.27
N VAL A 108 14.11 -23.60 -13.98
CA VAL A 108 13.70 -24.47 -12.87
C VAL A 108 12.19 -24.29 -12.76
N GLY A 109 11.45 -25.33 -13.14
CA GLY A 109 9.98 -25.31 -13.16
C GLY A 109 9.37 -24.88 -11.81
N ASP A 110 8.06 -24.60 -11.85
CA ASP A 110 7.33 -23.93 -10.77
C ASP A 110 7.64 -24.55 -9.39
N ALA A 111 8.05 -23.69 -8.46
CA ALA A 111 8.47 -24.13 -7.14
C ALA A 111 7.25 -24.63 -6.36
N SER A 112 7.29 -25.86 -5.86
CA SER A 112 6.23 -26.48 -5.05
C SER A 112 5.96 -25.84 -3.68
N HIS A 113 6.50 -24.63 -3.43
CA HIS A 113 6.46 -23.94 -2.15
C HIS A 113 5.45 -22.80 -2.16
N ALA A 114 4.76 -22.61 -1.05
CA ALA A 114 3.92 -21.43 -0.85
C ALA A 114 4.79 -20.15 -0.91
N PRO A 115 4.36 -19.11 -1.64
CA PRO A 115 5.14 -17.89 -1.76
C PRO A 115 5.13 -17.09 -0.44
N ALA A 116 6.25 -16.46 -0.14
CA ALA A 116 6.37 -15.54 1.00
C ALA A 116 5.55 -14.25 0.79
N ALA A 117 5.42 -13.81 -0.47
CA ALA A 117 4.58 -12.72 -0.89
C ALA A 117 4.34 -12.80 -2.40
N TRP A 118 3.30 -12.11 -2.86
CA TRP A 118 3.02 -11.87 -4.28
C TRP A 118 3.35 -10.42 -4.65
N LEU A 119 3.62 -10.16 -5.92
CA LEU A 119 3.81 -8.79 -6.43
C LEU A 119 2.50 -8.30 -7.05
N CYS A 120 2.07 -7.08 -6.75
CA CYS A 120 0.91 -6.49 -7.41
C CYS A 120 1.22 -6.20 -8.88
N GLY A 121 0.38 -6.70 -9.79
CA GLY A 121 0.45 -6.43 -11.22
C GLY A 121 -0.84 -5.85 -11.80
N SER A 122 -0.79 -5.49 -13.08
CA SER A 122 -1.90 -4.89 -13.83
C SER A 122 -3.13 -5.81 -13.96
N GLU A 123 -2.92 -7.12 -13.89
CA GLU A 123 -3.95 -8.17 -13.92
C GLU A 123 -4.89 -8.12 -12.70
N LEU A 124 -4.51 -7.39 -11.65
CA LEU A 124 -5.37 -7.12 -10.50
C LEU A 124 -6.41 -6.02 -10.77
N GLY A 125 -6.40 -5.42 -11.95
CA GLY A 125 -7.37 -4.42 -12.39
C GLY A 125 -8.81 -4.88 -12.24
N VAL A 126 -9.67 -3.94 -11.90
CA VAL A 126 -11.12 -4.13 -11.84
C VAL A 126 -11.68 -4.00 -13.25
N SER A 127 -12.54 -4.92 -13.69
CA SER A 127 -13.20 -4.79 -14.99
C SER A 127 -13.99 -3.49 -15.05
N GLU A 128 -13.65 -2.63 -16.01
CA GLU A 128 -14.24 -1.30 -16.14
C GLU A 128 -15.41 -1.25 -17.12
N THR A 129 -15.73 -2.39 -17.74
CA THR A 129 -16.80 -2.50 -18.72
C THR A 129 -18.16 -2.31 -18.07
N ARG A 130 -18.81 -1.19 -18.38
CA ARG A 130 -20.18 -0.90 -17.96
C ARG A 130 -21.15 -1.35 -19.04
N ALA A 131 -22.05 -2.26 -18.70
CA ALA A 131 -23.12 -2.68 -19.60
C ALA A 131 -24.16 -1.57 -19.78
N HIS A 132 -24.75 -1.46 -20.97
CA HIS A 132 -25.73 -0.40 -21.29
C HIS A 132 -26.94 -0.36 -20.34
N ALA A 133 -27.36 -1.50 -19.79
CA ALA A 133 -28.52 -1.61 -18.91
C ALA A 133 -28.20 -1.42 -17.41
N GLN A 134 -27.02 -0.89 -17.06
CA GLN A 134 -26.65 -0.55 -15.69
C GLN A 134 -27.00 0.90 -15.35
N HIS A 135 -27.22 1.17 -14.06
CA HIS A 135 -27.55 2.50 -13.55
C HIS A 135 -26.68 2.84 -12.33
N LYS A 136 -26.80 4.05 -11.76
CA LYS A 136 -26.01 4.46 -10.59
C LYS A 136 -26.04 3.45 -9.43
N GLY A 137 -27.17 2.80 -9.16
CA GLY A 137 -27.26 1.77 -8.11
C GLY A 137 -26.50 0.47 -8.40
N SER A 138 -26.04 0.24 -9.64
CA SER A 138 -25.26 -0.95 -10.03
C SER A 138 -23.80 -0.86 -9.58
N PHE A 139 -23.35 0.34 -9.19
CA PHE A 139 -21.95 0.63 -8.85
C PHE A 139 -21.76 0.98 -7.36
N GLY A 140 -22.76 0.61 -6.55
CA GLY A 140 -22.73 0.76 -5.09
C GLY A 140 -22.77 2.19 -4.58
N ASP A 141 -22.92 2.28 -3.26
CA ASP A 141 -22.92 3.54 -2.52
C ASP A 141 -21.66 3.62 -1.69
N VAL A 142 -20.94 4.74 -1.81
CA VAL A 142 -19.83 5.07 -0.92
C VAL A 142 -20.27 6.18 0.03
N ALA A 143 -19.97 6.03 1.31
CA ALA A 143 -20.09 7.11 2.28
C ALA A 143 -18.72 7.47 2.86
N ILE A 144 -18.38 8.75 2.79
CA ILE A 144 -17.18 9.31 3.42
C ILE A 144 -17.58 9.95 4.73
N VAL A 145 -16.97 9.51 5.83
CA VAL A 145 -17.22 10.03 7.18
C VAL A 145 -15.89 10.57 7.75
N GLY A 146 -15.75 11.89 7.78
CA GLY A 146 -14.51 12.55 8.17
C GLY A 146 -14.60 14.08 8.09
N GLY A 147 -13.47 14.77 8.02
CA GLY A 147 -13.46 16.23 7.88
C GLY A 147 -13.99 16.96 9.11
N ALA A 148 -13.33 16.78 10.25
CA ALA A 148 -13.49 17.57 11.46
C ALA A 148 -13.04 19.04 11.25
N PRO A 149 -13.30 19.95 12.21
CA PRO A 149 -12.92 21.35 12.07
C PRO A 149 -11.47 21.56 11.64
N GLY A 150 -11.28 22.28 10.53
CA GLY A 150 -9.96 22.52 9.91
C GLY A 150 -9.42 21.40 9.02
N MET A 151 -10.12 20.27 8.90
CA MET A 151 -9.68 19.07 8.18
C MET A 151 -10.61 18.63 7.04
N GLY A 152 -11.61 19.44 6.66
CA GLY A 152 -12.57 19.12 5.60
C GLY A 152 -11.94 18.75 4.25
N GLY A 153 -10.73 19.24 3.95
CA GLY A 153 -9.99 18.89 2.73
C GLY A 153 -9.71 17.40 2.58
N ALA A 154 -9.43 16.68 3.68
CA ALA A 154 -9.15 15.24 3.66
C ALA A 154 -10.39 14.44 3.24
N ALA A 155 -11.55 14.75 3.83
CA ALA A 155 -12.82 14.13 3.45
C ALA A 155 -13.22 14.45 2.00
N LEU A 156 -12.98 15.69 1.52
CA LEU A 156 -13.21 16.04 0.11
C LEU A 156 -12.31 15.24 -0.83
N LEU A 157 -11.01 15.12 -0.53
CA LEU A 157 -10.09 14.32 -1.35
C LEU A 157 -10.54 12.87 -1.46
N ALA A 158 -10.91 12.25 -0.34
CA ALA A 158 -11.45 10.90 -0.32
C ALA A 158 -12.77 10.79 -1.13
N ALA A 159 -13.69 11.74 -0.97
CA ALA A 159 -14.97 11.74 -1.69
C ALA A 159 -14.79 11.88 -3.21
N ARG A 160 -13.94 12.84 -3.63
CA ARG A 160 -13.60 13.05 -5.03
C ARG A 160 -12.93 11.82 -5.64
N ALA A 161 -12.03 11.18 -4.90
CA ALA A 161 -11.36 9.96 -5.33
C ALA A 161 -12.34 8.79 -5.47
N ALA A 162 -13.25 8.60 -4.52
CA ALA A 162 -14.29 7.57 -4.60
C ALA A 162 -15.21 7.76 -5.82
N HIS A 163 -15.59 9.01 -6.10
CA HIS A 163 -16.39 9.34 -7.29
C HIS A 163 -15.62 9.06 -8.57
N ALA A 164 -14.37 9.52 -8.67
CA ALA A 164 -13.49 9.31 -9.83
C ALA A 164 -13.16 7.82 -10.05
N ALA A 165 -13.07 7.05 -8.96
CA ALA A 165 -12.93 5.61 -8.97
C ALA A 165 -14.17 4.89 -9.50
N GLY A 166 -15.31 5.57 -9.69
CA GLY A 166 -16.50 5.04 -10.37
C GLY A 166 -17.63 4.60 -9.44
N ALA A 167 -17.61 4.99 -8.17
CA ALA A 167 -18.74 4.76 -7.26
C ALA A 167 -20.07 5.26 -7.87
N GLY A 168 -21.15 4.54 -7.63
CA GLY A 168 -22.48 4.88 -8.15
C GLY A 168 -23.06 6.16 -7.54
N ARG A 169 -22.94 6.29 -6.22
CA ARG A 169 -23.25 7.50 -5.44
C ARG A 169 -22.18 7.69 -4.37
N VAL A 170 -21.86 8.95 -4.07
CA VAL A 170 -20.94 9.29 -2.98
C VAL A 170 -21.63 10.24 -2.03
N TYR A 171 -21.86 9.77 -0.80
CA TYR A 171 -22.35 10.56 0.32
C TYR A 171 -21.17 11.09 1.13
N VAL A 172 -21.26 12.33 1.60
CA VAL A 172 -20.22 12.94 2.43
C VAL A 172 -20.85 13.43 3.73
N GLU A 173 -20.43 12.84 4.83
CA GLU A 173 -20.70 13.33 6.17
C GLU A 173 -19.46 14.06 6.69
N MET A 174 -19.55 15.39 6.70
CA MET A 174 -18.56 16.25 7.35
C MET A 174 -18.78 16.24 8.85
N LEU A 175 -17.70 16.04 9.62
CA LEU A 175 -17.74 16.03 11.08
C LEU A 175 -17.58 17.42 11.70
N ASP A 176 -17.23 18.41 10.89
CA ASP A 176 -17.36 19.82 11.24
C ASP A 176 -18.82 20.28 11.07
N GLU A 177 -19.53 20.38 12.19
CA GLU A 177 -20.93 20.86 12.23
C GLU A 177 -21.09 22.32 11.79
N HIS A 178 -19.99 23.09 11.78
CA HIS A 178 -19.96 24.47 11.34
C HIS A 178 -19.44 24.63 9.91
N ALA A 179 -19.05 23.54 9.25
CA ALA A 179 -18.69 23.60 7.85
C ALA A 179 -19.90 24.12 7.06
N PRO A 180 -19.79 25.25 6.33
CA PRO A 180 -20.90 25.84 5.61
C PRO A 180 -21.43 24.81 4.64
N SER A 181 -22.74 24.48 4.66
CA SER A 181 -23.40 23.44 3.83
C SER A 181 -22.65 23.18 2.53
N VAL A 182 -21.67 22.26 2.58
CA VAL A 182 -20.52 22.33 1.68
C VAL A 182 -20.97 21.79 0.35
N LEU A 183 -21.26 22.66 -0.61
CA LEU A 183 -21.25 22.24 -2.01
C LEU A 183 -19.79 22.26 -2.45
N ASP A 184 -19.32 21.16 -3.02
CA ASP A 184 -18.03 21.14 -3.70
C ASP A 184 -18.23 21.67 -5.13
N PRO A 185 -17.78 22.91 -5.46
CA PRO A 185 -18.00 23.48 -6.79
C PRO A 185 -17.29 22.71 -7.90
N MET A 186 -16.28 21.89 -7.57
CA MET A 186 -15.54 21.09 -8.54
C MET A 186 -16.10 19.69 -8.71
N ARG A 187 -16.95 19.24 -7.78
CA ARG A 187 -17.68 17.98 -7.84
C ARG A 187 -19.08 18.16 -7.25
N PRO A 188 -19.99 18.86 -7.95
CA PRO A 188 -21.38 19.04 -7.48
C PRO A 188 -22.16 17.73 -7.39
N GLU A 189 -21.63 16.62 -7.91
CA GLU A 189 -22.20 15.28 -7.81
C GLU A 189 -22.11 14.69 -6.38
N LEU A 190 -21.23 15.24 -5.53
CA LEU A 190 -21.08 14.78 -4.14
C LEU A 190 -22.29 15.15 -3.30
N MET A 191 -22.85 14.16 -2.59
CA MET A 191 -24.08 14.32 -1.82
C MET A 191 -23.78 14.53 -0.34
N PHE A 192 -23.67 15.79 0.09
CA PHE A 192 -23.42 16.13 1.48
C PHE A 192 -24.65 15.85 2.34
N ARG A 193 -24.47 15.02 3.38
CA ARG A 193 -25.53 14.59 4.29
C ARG A 193 -24.99 14.55 5.72
N ALA A 194 -25.52 15.41 6.57
CA ALA A 194 -25.28 15.35 8.00
C ALA A 194 -25.84 14.04 8.58
N SER A 195 -25.16 13.48 9.58
CA SER A 195 -25.61 12.29 10.31
C SER A 195 -25.87 11.07 9.42
N TRP A 196 -25.16 10.92 8.30
CA TRP A 196 -25.31 9.77 7.42
C TRP A 196 -25.06 8.44 8.16
N HIS A 197 -24.13 8.40 9.11
CA HIS A 197 -23.85 7.24 9.97
C HIS A 197 -25.07 6.76 10.79
N GLN A 198 -26.11 7.60 10.94
CA GLN A 198 -27.37 7.29 11.63
C GLN A 198 -28.44 6.72 10.70
N SER A 199 -28.11 6.50 9.41
CA SER A 199 -29.01 5.84 8.48
C SER A 199 -29.48 4.48 9.01
N ASP A 200 -30.60 4.00 8.47
CA ASP A 200 -31.13 2.69 8.81
C ASP A 200 -30.09 1.58 8.55
N GLU A 201 -30.29 0.43 9.22
CA GLU A 201 -29.33 -0.66 9.15
C GLU A 201 -29.18 -1.22 7.72
N ALA A 202 -30.26 -1.20 6.93
CA ALA A 202 -30.21 -1.63 5.54
C ALA A 202 -29.26 -0.75 4.72
N THR A 203 -29.36 0.58 4.85
CA THR A 203 -28.49 1.53 4.15
C THR A 203 -27.03 1.33 4.53
N LEU A 204 -26.74 1.21 5.82
CA LEU A 204 -25.37 0.96 6.30
C LEU A 204 -24.84 -0.39 5.79
N ALA A 205 -25.64 -1.45 5.84
CA ALA A 205 -25.25 -2.80 5.43
C ALA A 205 -24.97 -2.94 3.92
N HIS A 206 -25.58 -2.10 3.07
CA HIS A 206 -25.38 -2.13 1.62
C HIS A 206 -24.37 -1.09 1.10
N SER A 207 -23.73 -0.33 2.00
CA SER A 207 -22.78 0.73 1.64
C SER A 207 -21.33 0.34 1.93
N THR A 208 -20.42 0.88 1.13
CA THR A 208 -19.00 0.96 1.43
C THR A 208 -18.73 2.25 2.20
N VAL A 209 -18.19 2.17 3.40
CA VAL A 209 -17.91 3.36 4.21
C VAL A 209 -16.40 3.58 4.28
N VAL A 210 -15.94 4.79 3.96
CA VAL A 210 -14.57 5.24 4.22
C VAL A 210 -14.61 6.19 5.41
N CYS A 211 -13.91 5.85 6.49
CA CYS A 211 -13.97 6.62 7.73
C CYS A 211 -12.58 6.97 8.24
N GLY A 212 -12.43 8.22 8.68
CA GLY A 212 -11.26 8.70 9.42
C GLY A 212 -10.41 9.76 8.73
N CYS A 213 -10.58 9.98 7.42
CA CYS A 213 -9.84 11.01 6.68
C CYS A 213 -10.13 12.41 7.27
N GLY A 214 -9.16 12.96 8.00
CA GLY A 214 -9.29 14.22 8.73
C GLY A 214 -10.39 14.20 9.79
N GLY A 215 -10.67 13.06 10.41
CA GLY A 215 -11.81 12.88 11.31
C GLY A 215 -11.62 13.42 12.74
N GLY A 216 -10.39 13.72 13.16
CA GLY A 216 -10.08 14.15 14.52
C GLY A 216 -10.66 13.24 15.60
N ASP A 217 -10.96 13.79 16.78
CA ASP A 217 -11.61 13.03 17.86
C ASP A 217 -13.09 12.74 17.60
N ALA A 218 -13.73 13.48 16.68
CA ALA A 218 -15.16 13.37 16.40
C ALA A 218 -15.56 11.98 15.89
N VAL A 219 -14.66 11.27 15.20
CA VAL A 219 -14.92 9.89 14.72
C VAL A 219 -15.23 8.91 15.84
N ARG A 220 -14.75 9.16 17.07
CA ARG A 220 -14.90 8.25 18.21
C ARG A 220 -16.36 7.90 18.49
N ALA A 221 -17.26 8.88 18.44
CA ALA A 221 -18.67 8.66 18.74
C ALA A 221 -19.39 7.82 17.67
N LEU A 222 -18.87 7.82 16.44
CA LEU A 222 -19.50 7.25 15.25
C LEU A 222 -19.03 5.81 15.01
N LEU A 223 -17.77 5.52 15.38
CA LEU A 223 -17.13 4.24 15.15
C LEU A 223 -17.91 3.03 15.68
N PRO A 224 -18.52 3.04 16.89
CA PRO A 224 -19.29 1.88 17.36
C PRO A 224 -20.43 1.49 16.40
N ARG A 225 -21.14 2.47 15.83
CA ARG A 225 -22.25 2.23 14.89
C ARG A 225 -21.72 1.76 13.54
N LEU A 226 -20.70 2.42 12.99
CA LEU A 226 -20.09 2.03 11.71
C LEU A 226 -19.48 0.62 11.80
N LEU A 227 -18.72 0.35 12.87
CA LEU A 227 -18.14 -0.95 13.18
C LEU A 227 -19.20 -2.02 13.48
N SER A 228 -20.44 -1.65 13.79
CA SER A 228 -21.49 -2.64 13.99
C SER A 228 -22.28 -2.94 12.71
N ALA A 229 -22.59 -1.92 11.91
CA ALA A 229 -23.63 -2.02 10.88
C ALA A 229 -23.13 -1.91 9.43
N ALA A 230 -22.05 -1.16 9.16
CA ALA A 230 -21.57 -0.93 7.79
C ALA A 230 -21.25 -2.26 7.07
N GLY A 231 -21.65 -2.41 5.81
CA GLY A 231 -21.39 -3.62 5.02
C GLY A 231 -19.90 -3.83 4.77
N GLN A 232 -19.26 -2.81 4.21
CA GLN A 232 -17.82 -2.74 4.01
C GLN A 232 -17.26 -1.48 4.64
N LEU A 233 -16.04 -1.56 5.15
CA LEU A 233 -15.42 -0.46 5.88
C LEU A 233 -13.96 -0.30 5.49
N VAL A 234 -13.59 0.90 5.08
CA VAL A 234 -12.22 1.36 4.88
C VAL A 234 -11.92 2.29 6.04
N LEU A 235 -10.93 1.94 6.86
CA LEU A 235 -10.53 2.74 8.01
C LEU A 235 -9.14 3.33 7.75
N ASP A 236 -9.07 4.65 7.79
CA ASP A 236 -7.84 5.41 7.58
C ASP A 236 -7.63 6.42 8.71
N ALA A 237 -6.39 6.91 8.84
CA ALA A 237 -6.05 8.07 9.66
C ALA A 237 -6.65 8.07 11.08
N ASP A 238 -7.51 9.04 11.39
CA ASP A 238 -8.00 9.27 12.75
C ASP A 238 -8.92 8.14 13.26
N ALA A 239 -9.57 7.40 12.37
CA ALA A 239 -10.30 6.20 12.76
C ALA A 239 -9.34 5.12 13.28
N LEU A 240 -8.19 4.92 12.61
CA LEU A 240 -7.16 3.98 13.05
C LEU A 240 -6.53 4.41 14.37
N ASN A 241 -6.24 5.70 14.54
CA ASN A 241 -5.70 6.25 15.79
C ASN A 241 -6.67 6.05 16.96
N THR A 242 -7.96 6.30 16.74
CA THR A 242 -8.99 6.12 17.76
C THR A 242 -9.14 4.65 18.15
N ILE A 243 -9.11 3.73 17.19
CA ILE A 243 -9.15 2.28 17.44
C ILE A 243 -7.91 1.82 18.20
N ALA A 244 -6.73 2.31 17.83
CA ALA A 244 -5.48 1.95 18.52
C ALA A 244 -5.53 2.30 20.02
N ALA A 245 -6.22 3.37 20.40
CA ALA A 245 -6.34 3.85 21.77
C ALA A 245 -7.51 3.23 22.58
N ASP A 246 -8.39 2.43 21.96
CA ASP A 246 -9.63 1.97 22.59
C ASP A 246 -9.85 0.47 22.40
N SER A 247 -9.74 -0.30 23.49
CA SER A 247 -9.88 -1.76 23.47
C SER A 247 -11.29 -2.23 23.12
N ALA A 248 -12.33 -1.45 23.45
CA ALA A 248 -13.70 -1.78 23.07
C ALA A 248 -13.90 -1.65 21.56
N LEU A 249 -13.34 -0.60 20.94
CA LEU A 249 -13.35 -0.46 19.48
C LEU A 249 -12.52 -1.55 18.78
N GLN A 250 -11.37 -1.96 19.34
CA GLN A 250 -10.59 -3.09 18.83
C GLN A 250 -11.39 -4.40 18.83
N ASN A 251 -12.12 -4.66 19.92
CA ASN A 251 -12.98 -5.83 20.04
C ASN A 251 -14.15 -5.78 19.04
N LEU A 252 -14.76 -4.61 18.85
CA LEU A 252 -15.80 -4.41 17.84
C LEU A 252 -15.27 -4.65 16.42
N LEU A 253 -14.10 -4.11 16.09
CA LEU A 253 -13.44 -4.32 14.81
C LEU A 253 -13.21 -5.81 14.54
N ARG A 254 -12.64 -6.55 15.50
CA ARG A 254 -12.45 -8.00 15.37
C ARG A 254 -13.78 -8.76 15.20
N ALA A 255 -14.81 -8.36 15.95
CA ALA A 255 -16.13 -9.00 15.89
C ALA A 255 -16.86 -8.79 14.55
N ARG A 256 -16.46 -7.81 13.72
CA ARG A 256 -17.06 -7.58 12.39
C ARG A 256 -16.89 -8.77 11.47
N ALA A 257 -15.72 -9.39 11.47
CA ALA A 257 -15.42 -10.54 10.62
C ALA A 257 -16.39 -11.71 10.89
N ALA A 258 -16.72 -11.97 12.17
CA ALA A 258 -17.68 -12.99 12.56
C ALA A 258 -19.12 -12.69 12.08
N ARG A 259 -19.44 -11.43 11.77
CA ARG A 259 -20.72 -11.00 11.19
C ARG A 259 -20.67 -10.91 9.66
N GLN A 260 -19.63 -11.46 9.03
CA GLN A 260 -19.40 -11.39 7.58
C GLN A 260 -19.32 -9.95 7.03
N ARG A 261 -18.92 -8.99 7.87
CA ARG A 261 -18.68 -7.60 7.47
C ARG A 261 -17.19 -7.39 7.29
N LEU A 262 -16.78 -7.02 6.08
CA LEU A 262 -15.38 -6.90 5.72
C LEU A 262 -14.83 -5.52 6.06
N THR A 263 -13.53 -5.47 6.37
CA THR A 263 -12.82 -4.23 6.69
C THR A 263 -11.45 -4.24 6.01
N VAL A 264 -11.04 -3.09 5.49
CA VAL A 264 -9.68 -2.78 5.05
C VAL A 264 -9.13 -1.66 5.93
N LEU A 265 -8.00 -1.90 6.57
CA LEU A 265 -7.24 -0.85 7.27
C LEU A 265 -6.16 -0.32 6.34
N THR A 266 -5.93 1.00 6.31
CA THR A 266 -4.90 1.62 5.48
C THR A 266 -3.81 2.34 6.28
N PRO A 267 -3.19 1.73 7.32
CA PRO A 267 -2.26 2.44 8.19
C PRO A 267 -0.97 2.84 7.47
N HIS A 268 -0.46 4.03 7.76
CA HIS A 268 0.97 4.34 7.58
C HIS A 268 1.79 3.73 8.73
N PRO A 269 3.15 3.70 8.68
CA PRO A 269 3.95 3.02 9.69
C PRO A 269 3.70 3.45 11.14
N LEU A 270 3.44 4.74 11.40
CA LEU A 270 3.13 5.23 12.75
C LEU A 270 1.74 4.78 13.27
N GLU A 271 0.69 4.78 12.46
CA GLU A 271 -0.62 4.22 12.78
C GLU A 271 -0.52 2.71 13.02
N ALA A 272 0.23 1.99 12.18
CA ALA A 272 0.48 0.56 12.36
C ALA A 272 1.18 0.26 13.68
N ALA A 273 2.19 1.05 14.05
CA ALA A 273 2.89 0.94 15.32
C ALA A 273 1.94 1.12 16.50
N ARG A 274 1.07 2.15 16.46
CA ARG A 274 0.04 2.38 17.49
C ARG A 274 -0.92 1.19 17.60
N LEU A 275 -1.45 0.70 16.48
CA LEU A 275 -2.36 -0.44 16.42
C LEU A 275 -1.71 -1.74 16.95
N LEU A 276 -0.41 -1.92 16.73
CA LEU A 276 0.37 -3.05 17.23
C LEU A 276 0.84 -2.87 18.68
N ALA A 277 0.64 -1.71 19.31
CA ALA A 277 1.26 -1.34 20.58
C ALA A 277 2.79 -1.52 20.53
N SER A 278 3.40 -1.02 19.45
CA SER A 278 4.82 -1.15 19.11
C SER A 278 5.38 0.22 18.67
N ASP A 279 6.56 0.24 18.07
CA ASP A 279 7.21 1.42 17.50
C ASP A 279 7.36 1.33 15.97
N THR A 280 7.60 2.48 15.34
CA THR A 280 7.76 2.59 13.88
C THR A 280 8.99 1.86 13.37
N ALA A 281 10.06 1.79 14.17
CA ALA A 281 11.30 1.11 13.79
C ALA A 281 11.05 -0.39 13.61
N ARG A 282 10.32 -1.04 14.53
CA ARG A 282 9.91 -2.44 14.43
C ARG A 282 9.02 -2.70 13.23
N VAL A 283 8.04 -1.82 12.96
CA VAL A 283 7.17 -1.94 11.78
C VAL A 283 7.99 -1.84 10.49
N GLN A 284 8.89 -0.87 10.39
CA GLN A 284 9.73 -0.67 9.21
C GLN A 284 10.78 -1.77 9.05
N ASN A 285 11.22 -2.39 10.15
CA ASN A 285 12.20 -3.47 10.14
C ASN A 285 11.66 -4.77 9.53
N ASP A 286 10.36 -5.04 9.70
CA ASP A 286 9.70 -6.20 9.10
C ASP A 286 8.25 -5.86 8.73
N ARG A 287 8.10 -5.17 7.59
CA ARG A 287 6.80 -4.66 7.10
C ARG A 287 5.82 -5.79 6.78
N LEU A 288 6.31 -6.92 6.27
CA LEU A 288 5.48 -8.08 5.96
C LEU A 288 4.91 -8.68 7.25
N ALA A 289 5.74 -8.93 8.25
CA ALA A 289 5.29 -9.45 9.54
C ALA A 289 4.34 -8.48 10.25
N ALA A 290 4.61 -7.17 10.20
CA ALA A 290 3.75 -6.16 10.81
C ALA A 290 2.36 -6.11 10.17
N ALA A 291 2.30 -6.13 8.83
CA ALA A 291 1.03 -6.15 8.10
C ALA A 291 0.24 -7.44 8.39
N GLN A 292 0.89 -8.61 8.37
CA GLN A 292 0.25 -9.88 8.70
C GLN A 292 -0.26 -9.91 10.15
N ALA A 293 0.53 -9.42 11.11
CA ALA A 293 0.14 -9.37 12.52
C ALA A 293 -1.11 -8.50 12.73
N LEU A 294 -1.21 -7.36 12.04
CA LEU A 294 -2.42 -6.52 12.05
C LEU A 294 -3.62 -7.26 11.44
N ALA A 295 -3.42 -7.90 10.29
CA ALA A 295 -4.48 -8.63 9.59
C ALA A 295 -5.06 -9.75 10.48
N GLU A 296 -4.20 -10.55 11.11
CA GLU A 296 -4.62 -11.60 12.05
C GLU A 296 -5.29 -11.02 13.31
N ARG A 297 -4.68 -10.00 13.93
CA ARG A 297 -5.17 -9.40 15.19
C ARG A 297 -6.60 -8.85 15.07
N PHE A 298 -6.91 -8.25 13.92
CA PHE A 298 -8.20 -7.59 13.66
C PHE A 298 -9.11 -8.36 12.70
N SER A 299 -8.65 -9.52 12.20
CA SER A 299 -9.38 -10.39 11.28
C SER A 299 -9.86 -9.64 10.02
N CYS A 300 -8.98 -8.81 9.44
CA CYS A 300 -9.31 -7.91 8.34
C CYS A 300 -8.15 -7.75 7.36
N VAL A 301 -8.42 -7.14 6.21
CA VAL A 301 -7.36 -6.80 5.24
C VAL A 301 -6.61 -5.57 5.74
N VAL A 302 -5.30 -5.54 5.52
CA VAL A 302 -4.42 -4.43 5.90
C VAL A 302 -3.59 -4.02 4.70
N LEU A 303 -3.72 -2.76 4.28
CA LEU A 303 -2.84 -2.09 3.33
C LEU A 303 -1.88 -1.20 4.13
N LEU A 304 -0.71 -1.73 4.46
CA LEU A 304 0.35 -1.02 5.16
C LEU A 304 1.10 -0.09 4.19
N LYS A 305 0.82 1.21 4.27
CA LYS A 305 1.38 2.25 3.40
C LYS A 305 2.90 2.39 3.59
N GLY A 306 3.58 2.87 2.56
CA GLY A 306 5.02 3.14 2.53
C GLY A 306 5.69 2.61 1.26
N SER A 307 7.02 2.76 1.18
CA SER A 307 7.83 2.24 0.06
C SER A 307 7.70 0.71 0.00
N GLY A 308 7.12 0.19 -1.09
CA GLY A 308 6.65 -1.19 -1.13
C GLY A 308 5.46 -1.38 -0.19
N SER A 309 4.29 -0.83 -0.54
CA SER A 309 3.10 -0.99 0.30
C SER A 309 2.74 -2.48 0.40
N VAL A 310 2.44 -2.96 1.60
CA VAL A 310 2.18 -4.39 1.86
C VAL A 310 0.69 -4.60 2.11
N ILE A 311 0.08 -5.53 1.39
CA ILE A 311 -1.34 -5.86 1.51
C ILE A 311 -1.50 -7.27 2.08
N ALA A 312 -1.81 -7.35 3.37
CA ALA A 312 -1.97 -8.60 4.10
C ALA A 312 -3.44 -8.92 4.38
N ALA A 313 -3.76 -10.21 4.47
CA ALA A 313 -5.06 -10.71 4.86
C ALA A 313 -4.89 -11.95 5.75
N PRO A 314 -5.85 -12.27 6.64
CA PRO A 314 -5.75 -13.42 7.53
C PRO A 314 -5.53 -14.71 6.75
N GLN A 315 -4.57 -15.53 7.18
CA GLN A 315 -4.26 -16.86 6.63
C GLN A 315 -3.95 -16.87 5.13
N ARG A 316 -3.50 -15.74 4.57
CA ARG A 316 -3.13 -15.62 3.15
C ARG A 316 -1.74 -15.02 3.02
N ALA A 317 -1.05 -15.39 1.93
CA ALA A 317 0.19 -14.72 1.58
C ALA A 317 -0.07 -13.22 1.32
N PRO A 318 0.80 -12.32 1.80
CA PRO A 318 0.67 -10.90 1.55
C PRO A 318 1.04 -10.56 0.09
N TRP A 319 0.63 -9.38 -0.35
CA TRP A 319 1.05 -8.78 -1.61
C TRP A 319 1.95 -7.58 -1.34
N ILE A 320 2.84 -7.26 -2.28
CA ILE A 320 3.68 -6.08 -2.27
C ILE A 320 3.38 -5.26 -3.51
N ASN A 321 3.06 -3.98 -3.32
CA ASN A 321 2.94 -3.04 -4.41
C ASN A 321 4.28 -2.36 -4.67
N SER A 322 4.87 -2.61 -5.85
CA SER A 322 6.16 -2.03 -6.27
C SER A 322 6.03 -0.70 -7.00
N THR A 323 4.81 -0.26 -7.34
CA THR A 323 4.57 1.04 -7.98
C THR A 323 4.60 2.19 -6.96
N GLY A 324 4.74 3.40 -7.46
CA GLY A 324 4.74 4.63 -6.69
C GLY A 324 6.14 5.08 -6.30
N SER A 325 6.31 6.40 -6.27
CA SER A 325 7.58 7.05 -5.99
C SER A 325 7.47 7.96 -4.75
N ALA A 326 8.60 8.57 -4.38
CA ALA A 326 8.64 9.60 -3.34
C ALA A 326 7.71 10.79 -3.63
N ALA A 327 7.23 10.96 -4.87
CA ALA A 327 6.25 11.98 -5.23
C ALA A 327 4.95 11.88 -4.42
N LEU A 328 4.60 10.67 -3.95
CA LEU A 328 3.42 10.44 -3.11
C LEU A 328 3.59 10.86 -1.65
N ALA A 329 4.80 11.25 -1.22
CA ALA A 329 5.09 11.74 0.13
C ALA A 329 4.59 13.18 0.34
N SER A 330 3.33 13.42 0.01
CA SER A 330 2.62 14.70 0.10
C SER A 330 1.32 14.50 0.89
N ALA A 331 0.87 15.56 1.56
CA ALA A 331 -0.37 15.51 2.34
C ALA A 331 -1.58 15.21 1.43
N GLY A 332 -2.51 14.39 1.93
CA GLY A 332 -3.74 14.06 1.23
C GLY A 332 -3.65 12.90 0.22
N THR A 333 -2.46 12.43 -0.16
CA THR A 333 -2.33 11.28 -1.07
C THR A 333 -2.89 9.99 -0.43
N GLY A 334 -2.80 9.88 0.89
CA GLY A 334 -3.44 8.82 1.68
C GLY A 334 -4.97 8.88 1.65
N ASP A 335 -5.55 10.08 1.76
CA ASP A 335 -7.01 10.26 1.67
C ASP A 335 -7.54 9.89 0.29
N VAL A 336 -6.77 10.23 -0.76
CA VAL A 336 -7.05 9.81 -2.14
C VAL A 336 -7.04 8.28 -2.25
N LEU A 337 -6.03 7.61 -1.67
CA LEU A 337 -5.97 6.14 -1.68
C LEU A 337 -7.18 5.52 -0.97
N ALA A 338 -7.55 6.02 0.22
CA ALA A 338 -8.68 5.51 0.99
C ALA A 338 -10.01 5.67 0.23
N GLY A 339 -10.24 6.85 -0.35
CA GLY A 339 -11.41 7.13 -1.19
C GLY A 339 -11.44 6.29 -2.47
N TRP A 340 -10.31 6.20 -3.17
CA TRP A 340 -10.17 5.40 -4.39
C TRP A 340 -10.47 3.93 -4.14
N LEU A 341 -9.92 3.37 -3.06
CA LEU A 341 -10.20 2.01 -2.61
C LEU A 341 -11.69 1.81 -2.32
N GLY A 342 -12.33 2.74 -1.60
CA GLY A 342 -13.78 2.69 -1.34
C GLY A 342 -14.61 2.69 -2.63
N GLY A 343 -14.26 3.52 -3.60
CA GLY A 343 -14.95 3.57 -4.89
C GLY A 343 -14.78 2.29 -5.73
N LEU A 344 -13.57 1.74 -5.80
CA LEU A 344 -13.32 0.45 -6.47
C LEU A 344 -14.09 -0.69 -5.79
N TRP A 345 -14.16 -0.69 -4.46
CA TRP A 345 -14.85 -1.73 -3.70
C TRP A 345 -16.37 -1.70 -3.92
N ALA A 346 -16.97 -0.51 -3.92
CA ALA A 346 -18.41 -0.33 -4.15
C ALA A 346 -18.89 -0.87 -5.51
N GLN A 347 -18.03 -0.86 -6.53
CA GLN A 347 -18.34 -1.36 -7.87
C GLN A 347 -18.29 -2.89 -7.99
N GLN A 348 -17.80 -3.61 -6.98
CA GLN A 348 -17.58 -5.05 -7.06
C GLN A 348 -18.42 -5.83 -6.05
N PRO A 349 -19.72 -6.05 -6.33
CA PRO A 349 -20.60 -6.79 -5.42
C PRO A 349 -20.15 -8.24 -5.18
N GLU A 350 -19.39 -8.86 -6.08
CA GLU A 350 -18.84 -10.20 -5.87
C GLU A 350 -17.58 -10.18 -4.97
N ALA A 351 -16.62 -9.28 -5.24
CA ALA A 351 -15.43 -9.10 -4.40
C ALA A 351 -15.76 -8.52 -3.00
N ALA A 352 -16.89 -7.84 -2.89
CA ALA A 352 -17.49 -7.35 -1.65
C ALA A 352 -17.83 -8.42 -0.61
N SER A 353 -17.88 -9.70 -1.01
CA SER A 353 -18.36 -10.79 -0.15
C SER A 353 -17.25 -11.68 0.43
N SER A 354 -15.99 -11.49 0.04
CA SER A 354 -14.87 -12.32 0.51
C SER A 354 -13.64 -11.52 0.91
N VAL A 355 -12.86 -12.06 1.84
CA VAL A 355 -11.56 -11.51 2.27
C VAL A 355 -10.59 -11.43 1.09
N GLU A 356 -10.60 -12.43 0.21
CA GLU A 356 -9.79 -12.44 -1.02
C GLU A 356 -10.18 -11.30 -1.97
N GLY A 357 -11.49 -11.08 -2.17
CA GLY A 357 -11.98 -9.97 -2.97
C GLY A 357 -11.55 -8.62 -2.40
N ALA A 358 -11.69 -8.42 -1.10
CA ALA A 358 -11.22 -7.22 -0.41
C ALA A 358 -9.69 -7.02 -0.54
N GLN A 359 -8.91 -8.10 -0.42
CA GLN A 359 -7.46 -8.06 -0.62
C GLN A 359 -7.11 -7.67 -2.06
N ARG A 360 -7.78 -8.25 -3.06
CA ARG A 360 -7.58 -7.91 -4.48
C ARG A 360 -7.91 -6.45 -4.78
N VAL A 361 -9.01 -5.93 -4.24
CA VAL A 361 -9.39 -4.51 -4.39
C VAL A 361 -8.34 -3.60 -3.75
N ALA A 362 -7.84 -3.94 -2.56
CA ALA A 362 -6.78 -3.18 -1.89
C ALA A 362 -5.47 -3.19 -2.70
N CYS A 363 -5.09 -4.33 -3.29
CA CYS A 363 -3.96 -4.43 -4.20
C CYS A 363 -4.14 -3.55 -5.45
N ALA A 364 -5.32 -3.61 -6.08
CA ALA A 364 -5.63 -2.81 -7.27
C ALA A 364 -5.56 -1.31 -6.96
N ALA A 365 -6.12 -0.88 -5.82
CA ALA A 365 -6.09 0.51 -5.38
C ALA A 365 -4.64 0.99 -5.15
N ALA A 366 -3.81 0.21 -4.44
CA ALA A 366 -2.41 0.55 -4.22
C ALA A 366 -1.63 0.62 -5.54
N PHE A 367 -1.85 -0.34 -6.43
CA PHE A 367 -1.18 -0.41 -7.73
C PHE A 367 -1.51 0.78 -8.62
N GLN A 368 -2.80 1.10 -8.79
CA GLN A 368 -3.24 2.23 -9.60
C GLN A 368 -2.76 3.57 -9.02
N HIS A 369 -2.82 3.73 -7.70
CA HIS A 369 -2.33 4.92 -6.98
C HIS A 369 -0.83 5.15 -7.20
N GLY A 370 -0.03 4.12 -7.00
CA GLY A 370 1.41 4.18 -7.26
C GLY A 370 1.74 4.42 -8.73
N LEU A 371 1.07 3.70 -9.64
CA LEU A 371 1.31 3.81 -11.07
C LEU A 371 0.97 5.20 -11.63
N ALA A 372 -0.08 5.83 -11.11
CA ALA A 372 -0.44 7.20 -11.47
C ALA A 372 0.66 8.20 -11.07
N ALA A 373 1.30 8.00 -9.91
CA ALA A 373 2.45 8.81 -9.51
C ALA A 373 3.68 8.55 -10.38
N ASP A 374 3.99 7.28 -10.68
CA ASP A 374 5.13 6.93 -11.53
C ASP A 374 5.01 7.54 -12.93
N ARG A 375 3.81 7.47 -13.52
CA ARG A 375 3.53 8.03 -14.86
C ARG A 375 3.57 9.54 -14.92
N SER A 376 3.35 10.22 -13.81
CA SER A 376 3.37 11.69 -13.79
C SER A 376 4.76 12.26 -14.07
N GLY A 377 5.83 11.52 -13.72
CA GLY A 377 7.20 12.01 -13.76
C GLY A 377 7.49 13.21 -12.84
N MET A 378 6.52 13.61 -12.00
CA MET A 378 6.63 14.78 -11.14
C MET A 378 7.41 14.43 -9.86
N PRO A 379 8.26 15.34 -9.36
CA PRO A 379 8.99 15.12 -8.11
C PRO A 379 8.08 15.14 -6.88
N VAL A 380 6.93 15.84 -6.96
CA VAL A 380 5.90 15.91 -5.91
C VAL A 380 4.54 15.84 -6.58
N MET A 381 3.67 14.97 -6.07
CA MET A 381 2.30 14.81 -6.54
C MET A 381 1.34 15.55 -5.61
N LEU A 382 0.56 16.50 -6.16
CA LEU A 382 -0.55 17.08 -5.43
C LEU A 382 -1.71 16.09 -5.38
N ALA A 383 -2.32 15.92 -4.21
CA ALA A 383 -3.40 14.95 -4.02
C ALA A 383 -4.60 15.19 -4.96
N GLY A 384 -4.94 16.45 -5.24
CA GLY A 384 -5.99 16.79 -6.20
C GLY A 384 -5.67 16.33 -7.63
N ASP A 385 -4.43 16.55 -8.07
CA ASP A 385 -3.97 16.16 -9.41
C ASP A 385 -3.87 14.63 -9.55
N LEU A 386 -3.51 13.94 -8.47
CA LEU A 386 -3.46 12.48 -8.43
C LEU A 386 -4.82 11.86 -8.79
N ILE A 387 -5.93 12.46 -8.33
CA ILE A 387 -7.29 12.01 -8.68
C ILE A 387 -7.52 12.11 -10.19
N GLY A 388 -7.04 13.18 -10.82
CA GLY A 388 -7.13 13.37 -12.27
C GLY A 388 -6.32 12.32 -13.05
N HIS A 389 -5.09 12.06 -12.62
CA HIS A 389 -4.23 11.03 -13.24
C HIS A 389 -4.81 9.63 -13.08
N LEU A 390 -5.33 9.32 -11.89
CA LEU A 390 -6.02 8.06 -11.61
C LEU A 390 -7.24 7.88 -12.50
N HIS A 391 -8.08 8.91 -12.63
CA HIS A 391 -9.27 8.85 -13.47
C HIS A 391 -8.94 8.70 -14.97
N ALA A 392 -7.89 9.36 -15.45
CA ALA A 392 -7.47 9.29 -16.85
C ALA A 392 -6.79 7.96 -17.23
N ALA A 393 -6.27 7.22 -16.25
CA ALA A 393 -5.57 5.96 -16.47
C ALA A 393 -6.50 4.72 -16.48
N ARG A 394 -7.81 4.94 -16.36
CA ARG A 394 -8.87 3.94 -16.38
C ARG A 394 -9.27 3.60 -17.82
#